data_AF-A0A4Y2MEZ4-F1
#
_entry.id   AF-A0A4Y2MEZ4-F1
#
_cell.length_a   1.000
_cell.length_b   1.000
_cell.length_c   1.000
_cell.angle_alpha   90.00
_cell.angle_beta   90.00
_cell.angle_gamma   90.00
#
_symmetry.space_group_name_H-M   'P 1'
#
loop_
_entity.id
_entity.type
_entity.pdbx_description
1 polymer ?
#
loop_
_entity_poly.entity_id
_entity_poly.type
_entity_poly.pdbx_seq_one_letter_code
_entity_poly.pdbx_strand_id
1 'polypeptide(L)'
;ELRKTLGYEKAQLVGDLVHDTFSRFFSDVLKSGDSSDGYVLNSANSILVDKRLELLEEYRRNVQELYRATVRNVDFVREGPRLVEEINDWVKEKTNGKIEKLLQQLSPASALVLLNAVYFKGTWETQFDPKKTRDGVFYNNGLESEAK
;
A
#
# COMPACT_ATOMS: atom_id res chain seq x y z
N GLU A 1 -7.17 21.65 0.37
CA GLU A 1 -6.25 20.94 -0.55
C GLU A 1 -6.47 19.43 -0.63
N LEU A 2 -5.96 18.59 0.30
CA LEU A 2 -6.00 17.12 0.16
C LEU A 2 -7.40 16.53 -0.14
N ARG A 3 -8.45 16.98 0.56
CA ARG A 3 -9.82 16.49 0.35
C ARG A 3 -10.34 16.70 -1.08
N LYS A 4 -9.98 17.83 -1.68
CA LYS A 4 -10.32 18.16 -3.07
C LYS A 4 -9.47 17.34 -4.05
N THR A 5 -8.16 17.25 -3.80
CA THR A 5 -7.23 16.50 -4.66
C THR A 5 -7.57 15.01 -4.72
N LEU A 6 -7.93 14.41 -3.58
CA LEU A 6 -8.34 13.01 -3.50
C LEU A 6 -9.80 12.78 -3.94
N GLY A 7 -10.50 13.82 -4.37
CA GLY A 7 -11.86 13.72 -4.93
C GLY A 7 -12.97 13.49 -3.91
N TYR A 8 -12.71 13.61 -2.61
CA TYR A 8 -13.70 13.36 -1.55
C TYR A 8 -14.92 14.27 -1.69
N GLU A 9 -14.72 15.54 -2.04
CA GLU A 9 -15.81 16.50 -2.26
C GLU A 9 -16.70 16.07 -3.43
N LYS A 10 -16.11 15.58 -4.53
CA LYS A 10 -16.87 15.06 -5.69
C LYS A 10 -17.65 13.79 -5.34
N ALA A 11 -17.06 12.95 -4.48
CA ALA A 11 -17.69 11.75 -3.95
C ALA A 11 -18.67 12.04 -2.79
N GLN A 12 -18.89 13.32 -2.43
CA GLN A 12 -19.73 13.74 -1.31
C GLN A 12 -19.31 13.16 0.06
N LEU A 13 -18.04 12.78 0.20
CA LEU A 13 -17.45 12.34 1.46
C LEU A 13 -16.95 13.56 2.25
N VAL A 14 -17.71 13.95 3.28
CA VAL A 14 -17.46 15.16 4.08
C VAL A 14 -17.15 14.82 5.54
N GLY A 15 -16.29 15.62 6.18
CA GLY A 15 -15.95 15.47 7.60
C GLY A 15 -15.44 14.07 7.95
N ASP A 16 -16.04 13.48 8.98
CA ASP A 16 -15.70 12.16 9.54
C ASP A 16 -16.17 11.00 8.66
N LEU A 17 -17.14 11.23 7.75
CA LEU A 17 -17.61 10.21 6.82
C LEU A 17 -16.48 9.64 5.96
N VAL A 18 -15.45 10.45 5.68
CA VAL A 18 -14.23 9.98 5.00
C VAL A 18 -13.58 8.85 5.80
N HIS A 19 -13.33 9.09 7.09
CA HIS A 19 -12.62 8.14 7.95
C HIS A 19 -13.43 6.87 8.18
N ASP A 20 -14.73 7.00 8.42
CA ASP A 20 -15.65 5.87 8.58
C ASP A 20 -15.73 5.01 7.30
N THR A 21 -15.75 5.65 6.13
CA THR A 21 -15.78 4.96 4.84
C THR A 21 -14.50 4.15 4.62
N PHE A 22 -13.34 4.74 4.91
CA PHE A 22 -12.07 4.00 4.82
C PHE A 22 -12.00 2.87 5.84
N SER A 23 -12.46 3.09 7.07
CA SER A 23 -12.50 2.04 8.10
C SER A 23 -13.29 0.83 7.62
N ARG A 24 -14.50 1.04 7.07
CA ARG A 24 -15.32 -0.02 6.46
C ARG A 24 -14.64 -0.66 5.25
N PHE A 25 -14.04 0.13 4.37
CA PHE A 25 -13.29 -0.40 3.22
C PHE A 25 -12.17 -1.34 3.66
N PHE A 26 -11.36 -0.92 4.65
CA PHE A 26 -10.31 -1.75 5.21
C PHE A 26 -10.85 -2.97 5.97
N SER A 27 -12.02 -2.85 6.60
CA SER A 27 -12.59 -3.94 7.40
C SER A 27 -13.35 -4.99 6.63
N ASP A 28 -14.05 -4.59 5.59
CA ASP A 28 -15.05 -5.44 4.94
C ASP A 28 -14.58 -5.86 3.54
N VAL A 29 -13.87 -4.96 2.84
CA VAL A 29 -13.40 -5.20 1.47
C VAL A 29 -11.98 -5.73 1.43
N LEU A 30 -11.07 -5.18 2.25
CA LEU A 30 -9.66 -5.62 2.25
C LEU A 30 -9.39 -6.80 3.17
N LYS A 31 -10.34 -7.18 4.03
CA LYS A 31 -10.20 -8.30 4.96
C LYS A 31 -10.70 -9.63 4.36
N SER A 32 -11.51 -9.58 3.30
CA SER A 32 -12.09 -10.73 2.57
C SER A 32 -11.11 -11.33 1.53
N GLY A 33 -9.81 -11.31 1.85
CA GLY A 33 -8.74 -11.80 0.98
C GLY A 33 -8.12 -13.12 1.46
N ASP A 34 -8.82 -13.91 2.28
CA ASP A 34 -8.43 -15.29 2.56
C ASP A 34 -8.62 -16.11 1.29
N SER A 35 -7.76 -17.11 1.07
CA SER A 35 -7.70 -17.93 -0.15
C SER A 35 -9.02 -18.63 -0.54
N SER A 36 -10.04 -18.61 0.34
CA SER A 36 -11.39 -19.08 0.06
C SER A 36 -12.17 -18.21 -0.93
N ASP A 37 -11.84 -16.92 -1.05
CA ASP A 37 -12.66 -15.94 -1.77
C ASP A 37 -12.23 -15.77 -3.25
N GLY A 38 -11.32 -16.62 -3.73
CA GLY A 38 -10.85 -16.64 -5.10
C GLY A 38 -9.82 -15.57 -5.43
N TYR A 39 -9.38 -14.74 -4.47
CA TYR A 39 -8.30 -13.78 -4.65
C TYR A 39 -7.48 -13.60 -3.37
N VAL A 40 -6.27 -13.05 -3.54
CA VAL A 40 -5.42 -12.58 -2.44
C VAL A 40 -5.23 -11.09 -2.62
N LEU A 41 -5.56 -10.31 -1.59
CA LEU A 41 -5.37 -8.87 -1.57
C LEU A 41 -4.70 -8.47 -0.26
N ASN A 42 -3.46 -8.03 -0.36
CA ASN A 42 -2.67 -7.54 0.76
C ASN A 42 -2.47 -6.04 0.61
N SER A 43 -2.81 -5.29 1.65
CA SER A 43 -2.53 -3.86 1.75
C SER A 43 -1.74 -3.61 3.03
N ALA A 44 -0.66 -2.85 2.90
CA ALA A 44 0.29 -2.59 3.95
C ALA A 44 0.53 -1.09 4.06
N ASN A 45 0.07 -0.52 5.17
CA ASN A 45 0.16 0.91 5.46
C ASN A 45 1.00 1.14 6.71
N SER A 46 1.94 2.08 6.64
CA SER A 46 2.76 2.45 7.79
C SER A 46 3.12 3.93 7.75
N ILE A 47 3.18 4.54 8.92
CA ILE A 47 3.65 5.90 9.13
C ILE A 47 4.89 5.83 10.02
N LEU A 48 6.00 6.33 9.52
CA LEU A 48 7.21 6.55 10.31
C LEU A 48 7.28 8.02 10.68
N VAL A 49 7.47 8.31 11.96
CA VAL A 49 7.58 9.67 12.47
C VAL A 49 8.90 9.83 13.20
N ASP A 50 9.56 10.97 12.99
CA ASP A 50 10.80 11.25 13.69
C ASP A 50 10.57 11.27 15.20
N LYS A 51 11.47 10.64 15.96
CA LYS A 51 11.36 10.53 17.43
C LYS A 51 11.34 11.88 18.15
N ARG A 52 11.79 12.97 17.52
CA ARG A 52 11.76 14.34 18.07
C ARG A 52 10.34 14.93 18.04
N LEU A 53 9.39 14.27 17.38
CA LEU A 53 8.00 14.69 17.30
C LEU A 53 7.12 13.78 18.16
N GLU A 54 6.32 14.41 19.02
CA GLU A 54 5.28 13.73 19.77
C GLU A 54 3.97 13.79 19.00
N LEU A 55 3.51 12.63 18.53
CA LEU A 55 2.16 12.51 17.97
C LEU A 55 1.15 12.45 19.11
N LEU A 56 -0.01 13.07 18.90
CA LEU A 56 -1.17 12.88 19.76
C LEU A 56 -1.57 11.40 19.77
N GLU A 57 -1.78 10.84 20.96
CA GLU A 57 -2.19 9.44 21.12
C GLU A 57 -3.53 9.16 20.43
N GLU A 58 -4.45 10.13 20.41
CA GLU A 58 -5.68 10.03 19.63
C GLU A 58 -5.41 9.87 18.13
N TYR A 59 -4.43 10.60 17.58
CA TYR A 59 -4.07 10.45 16.17
C TYR A 59 -3.51 9.06 15.88
N ARG A 60 -2.64 8.54 16.75
CA ARG A 60 -2.11 7.17 16.62
C ARG A 60 -3.21 6.14 16.60
N ARG A 61 -4.15 6.24 17.55
CA ARG A 61 -5.30 5.34 17.65
C ARG A 61 -6.15 5.41 16.38
N ASN A 62 -6.48 6.61 15.92
CA ASN A 62 -7.32 6.79 14.73
C ASN A 62 -6.64 6.20 13.47
N VAL A 63 -5.33 6.37 13.30
CA VAL A 63 -4.59 5.78 12.17
C VAL A 63 -4.58 4.25 12.24
N GLN A 64 -4.39 3.67 13.42
CA GLN A 64 -4.38 2.23 13.59
C GLN A 64 -5.77 1.61 13.40
N GLU A 65 -6.80 2.20 13.98
CA GLU A 65 -8.17 1.65 13.98
C GLU A 65 -8.89 1.89 12.65
N LEU A 66 -8.81 3.10 12.09
CA LEU A 66 -9.60 3.50 10.91
C LEU A 66 -8.88 3.21 9.59
N TYR A 67 -7.54 3.16 9.60
CA TYR A 67 -6.73 2.96 8.39
C TYR A 67 -5.92 1.68 8.39
N ARG A 68 -5.96 0.91 9.50
CA ARG A 68 -5.14 -0.31 9.69
C ARG A 68 -3.68 -0.10 9.38
N ALA A 69 -3.18 1.09 9.71
CA ALA A 69 -1.81 1.49 9.46
C ALA A 69 -1.01 1.46 10.76
N THR A 70 0.22 0.96 10.70
CA THR A 70 1.12 1.02 11.85
C THR A 70 1.72 2.41 11.96
N VAL A 71 1.99 2.86 13.19
CA VAL A 71 2.70 4.13 13.43
C VAL A 71 3.92 3.84 14.29
N ARG A 72 5.12 4.21 13.83
CA ARG A 72 6.38 4.01 14.57
C ARG A 72 7.11 5.33 14.71
N ASN A 73 7.59 5.62 15.92
CA ASN A 73 8.58 6.67 16.12
C ASN A 73 9.98 6.09 15.87
N VAL A 74 10.77 6.77 15.07
CA VAL A 74 12.08 6.29 14.60
C VAL A 74 13.12 7.40 14.63
N ASP A 75 14.40 7.03 14.72
CA ASP A 75 15.51 7.97 14.60
C ASP A 75 16.05 7.96 13.17
N PHE A 76 15.53 8.84 12.30
CA PHE A 76 15.98 8.88 10.90
C PHE A 76 17.47 9.22 10.76
N VAL A 77 18.06 9.91 11.74
CA VAL A 77 19.48 10.30 11.72
C VAL A 77 20.38 9.09 12.01
N ARG A 78 20.03 8.28 13.02
CA ARG A 78 20.87 7.15 13.46
C ARG A 78 20.51 5.81 12.84
N GLU A 79 19.25 5.62 12.47
CA GLU A 79 18.72 4.31 12.08
C GLU A 79 18.40 4.20 10.58
N GLY A 80 18.65 5.24 9.78
CA GLY A 80 18.29 5.32 8.36
C GLY A 80 18.58 4.05 7.54
N PRO A 81 19.83 3.54 7.50
CA PRO A 81 20.16 2.32 6.75
C PRO A 81 19.38 1.08 7.23
N ARG A 82 19.30 0.87 8.55
CA ARG A 82 18.55 -0.25 9.14
C ARG A 82 17.05 -0.15 8.84
N LEU A 83 16.47 1.05 8.92
CA LEU A 83 15.06 1.30 8.60
C LEU A 83 14.76 0.99 7.13
N VAL A 84 15.67 1.33 6.21
CA VAL A 84 15.51 1.00 4.78
C VAL A 84 15.44 -0.51 4.57
N GLU A 85 16.31 -1.27 5.21
CA GLU A 85 16.28 -2.74 5.17
C GLU A 85 14.98 -3.28 5.76
N GLU A 86 14.60 -2.87 6.98
CA GLU A 86 13.35 -3.28 7.64
C GLU A 86 12.10 -2.98 6.78
N ILE A 87 12.05 -1.79 6.17
CA ILE A 87 10.91 -1.39 5.32
C ILE A 87 10.86 -2.24 4.05
N ASN A 88 12.00 -2.48 3.40
CA ASN A 88 12.04 -3.27 2.17
C ASN A 88 11.66 -4.73 2.43
N ASP A 89 12.14 -5.33 3.52
CA ASP A 89 11.76 -6.70 3.89
C ASP A 89 10.28 -6.80 4.23
N TRP A 90 9.75 -5.83 4.99
CA TRP A 90 8.33 -5.75 5.31
C TRP A 90 7.47 -5.58 4.04
N VAL A 91 7.84 -4.69 3.11
CA VAL A 91 7.12 -4.52 1.84
C VAL A 91 7.20 -5.79 0.99
N LYS A 92 8.37 -6.42 0.91
CA LYS A 92 8.57 -7.66 0.17
C LYS A 92 7.67 -8.78 0.68
N GLU A 93 7.59 -8.96 2.00
CA GLU A 93 6.67 -9.90 2.63
C GLU A 93 5.21 -9.58 2.26
N LYS A 94 4.78 -8.32 2.48
CA LYS A 94 3.38 -7.91 2.24
C LYS A 94 2.98 -7.99 0.78
N THR A 95 3.94 -7.93 -0.14
CA THR A 95 3.70 -7.97 -1.57
C THR A 95 4.02 -9.31 -2.23
N ASN A 96 4.19 -10.38 -1.45
CA ASN A 96 4.55 -11.71 -1.96
C ASN A 96 5.76 -11.66 -2.90
N GLY A 97 6.76 -10.87 -2.53
CA GLY A 97 8.00 -10.70 -3.28
C GLY A 97 7.90 -9.85 -4.55
N LYS A 98 6.74 -9.27 -4.87
CA LYS A 98 6.57 -8.46 -6.10
C LYS A 98 7.21 -7.08 -6.01
N ILE A 99 7.31 -6.52 -4.81
CA ILE A 99 8.08 -5.30 -4.56
C ILE A 99 9.25 -5.67 -3.65
N GLU A 100 10.43 -5.88 -4.23
CA GLU A 100 11.61 -6.28 -3.46
C GLU A 100 12.26 -5.11 -2.72
N LYS A 101 12.23 -3.91 -3.30
CA LYS A 101 12.78 -2.69 -2.71
C LYS A 101 11.86 -1.52 -3.00
N LEU A 102 11.21 -0.99 -1.96
CA LEU A 102 10.39 0.22 -2.04
C LEU A 102 11.26 1.47 -1.97
N LEU A 103 12.28 1.46 -1.10
CA LEU A 103 13.12 2.61 -0.83
C LEU A 103 14.59 2.23 -0.95
N GLN A 104 15.41 3.16 -1.44
CA GLN A 104 16.87 3.01 -1.47
C GLN A 104 17.55 3.73 -0.31
N GLN A 105 16.96 4.85 0.14
CA GLN A 105 17.49 5.67 1.22
C GLN A 105 16.36 6.40 1.94
N LEU A 106 16.62 6.78 3.19
CA LEU A 106 15.80 7.71 3.95
C LEU A 106 16.61 8.96 4.27
N SER A 107 15.97 10.12 4.19
CA SER A 107 16.61 11.38 4.55
C SER A 107 16.72 11.49 6.08
N PRO A 108 17.90 11.82 6.64
CA PRO A 108 18.03 12.17 8.07
C PRO A 108 17.19 13.39 8.48
N ALA A 109 16.78 14.22 7.52
CA ALA A 109 15.94 15.39 7.74
C ALA A 109 14.44 15.08 7.65
N SER A 110 14.05 13.83 7.40
CA SER A 110 12.65 13.44 7.35
C SER A 110 11.96 13.67 8.70
N ALA A 111 10.80 14.31 8.68
CA ALA A 111 9.93 14.44 9.84
C ALA A 111 8.89 13.31 9.90
N LEU A 112 8.37 12.92 8.74
CA LEU A 112 7.34 11.90 8.59
C LEU A 112 7.48 11.24 7.22
N VAL A 113 7.26 9.92 7.16
CA VAL A 113 7.21 9.14 5.92
C VAL A 113 5.93 8.31 5.92
N LEU A 114 5.13 8.47 4.86
CA LEU A 114 3.95 7.64 4.60
C LEU A 114 4.35 6.50 3.66
N LEU A 115 4.09 5.27 4.07
CA LEU A 115 4.39 4.06 3.32
C LEU A 115 3.08 3.35 3.00
N ASN A 116 2.91 3.01 1.71
CA ASN A 116 1.81 2.19 1.23
C ASN A 116 2.37 1.16 0.22
N ALA A 117 1.97 -0.09 0.39
CA ALA A 117 2.24 -1.15 -0.57
C ALA A 117 0.98 -2.03 -0.73
N VAL A 118 0.65 -2.38 -1.97
CA VAL A 118 -0.53 -3.17 -2.30
C VAL A 118 -0.14 -4.32 -3.21
N TYR A 119 -0.63 -5.52 -2.90
CA TYR A 119 -0.50 -6.70 -3.75
C TYR A 119 -1.87 -7.31 -3.98
N PHE A 120 -2.14 -7.63 -5.24
CA PHE A 120 -3.35 -8.29 -5.66
C PHE A 120 -3.02 -9.48 -6.56
N LYS A 121 -3.67 -10.61 -6.29
CA LYS A 121 -3.67 -11.78 -7.17
C LYS A 121 -5.06 -12.41 -7.16
N GLY A 122 -5.81 -12.16 -8.22
CA GLY A 122 -7.10 -12.80 -8.45
C GLY A 122 -7.00 -14.14 -9.16
N THR A 123 -7.93 -15.03 -8.85
CA THR A 123 -8.25 -16.21 -9.65
C THR A 123 -9.44 -15.86 -10.52
N TRP A 124 -9.32 -16.07 -11.83
CA TRP A 124 -10.45 -15.87 -12.73
C TRP A 124 -11.59 -16.83 -12.37
N GLU A 125 -12.83 -16.35 -12.42
CA GLU A 125 -14.02 -17.19 -12.26
C GLU A 125 -14.08 -18.27 -13.35
N THR A 126 -13.80 -17.87 -14.61
CA THR A 126 -13.55 -18.80 -15.71
C THR A 126 -12.07 -18.78 -16.07
N GLN A 127 -11.33 -19.80 -15.64
CA GLN A 127 -9.87 -19.86 -15.86
C GLN A 127 -9.52 -20.26 -17.30
N PHE A 128 -8.39 -19.73 -17.77
CA PHE A 128 -7.79 -20.14 -19.03
C PHE A 128 -7.16 -21.53 -18.89
N ASP A 129 -7.22 -22.34 -19.95
CA ASP A 129 -6.43 -23.57 -20.04
C ASP A 129 -4.95 -23.20 -20.27
N PRO A 130 -4.04 -23.49 -19.32
CA PRO A 130 -2.63 -23.12 -19.46
C PRO A 130 -1.96 -23.74 -20.70
N LYS A 131 -2.48 -24.86 -21.20
CA LYS A 131 -1.97 -25.52 -22.42
C LYS A 131 -2.26 -24.72 -23.69
N LYS A 132 -3.19 -23.75 -23.62
CA LYS A 132 -3.56 -22.86 -24.73
C LYS A 132 -2.83 -21.51 -24.64
N THR A 133 -2.14 -21.23 -23.55
CA THR A 133 -1.29 -20.03 -23.43
C THR A 133 -0.03 -20.23 -24.28
N ARG A 134 0.23 -19.28 -25.17
CA ARG A 134 1.38 -19.26 -26.07
C ARG A 134 1.83 -17.83 -26.31
N ASP A 135 3.08 -17.65 -26.72
CA ASP A 135 3.59 -16.36 -27.13
C ASP A 135 2.77 -15.80 -28.30
N GLY A 136 2.52 -14.50 -28.26
CA GLY A 136 1.78 -13.77 -29.27
C GLY A 136 2.32 -12.36 -29.39
N VAL A 137 2.17 -11.76 -30.57
CA VAL A 137 2.63 -10.39 -30.82
C VAL A 137 1.76 -9.42 -30.01
N PHE A 138 2.39 -8.63 -29.14
CA PHE A 138 1.75 -7.53 -28.44
C PHE A 138 2.13 -6.21 -29.13
N TYR A 139 1.15 -5.56 -29.76
CA TYR A 139 1.36 -4.28 -30.45
C TYR A 139 1.29 -3.11 -29.48
N ASN A 140 2.44 -2.69 -28.94
CA ASN A 140 2.50 -1.47 -28.13
C ASN A 140 2.04 -0.27 -28.96
N ASN A 141 0.98 0.41 -28.50
CA ASN A 141 0.34 1.52 -29.23
C ASN A 141 -0.12 1.16 -30.66
N GLY A 142 -0.41 -0.12 -30.93
CA GLY A 142 -0.82 -0.58 -32.27
C GLY A 142 0.29 -0.66 -33.30
N LEU A 143 1.56 -0.50 -32.89
CA LEU A 143 2.73 -0.67 -33.74
C LEU A 143 3.46 -1.96 -33.38
N GLU A 144 4.03 -2.59 -34.40
CA GLU A 144 4.89 -3.74 -34.22
C GLU A 144 6.20 -3.24 -33.59
N SER A 145 6.37 -3.45 -32.29
CA SER A 145 7.64 -3.23 -31.60
C SER A 145 8.34 -4.57 -31.45
N GLU A 146 9.61 -4.67 -31.83
CA GLU A 146 10.44 -5.80 -31.45
C GLU A 146 10.30 -6.03 -29.94
N ALA A 147 9.98 -7.27 -29.53
CA ALA A 147 9.87 -7.63 -28.13
C ALA A 147 11.20 -7.28 -27.43
N LYS A 148 11.15 -6.46 -26.38
CA LYS A 148 12.30 -6.18 -25.53
C LYS A 148 12.67 -7.38 -24.68
#